data_AF-A0A7W4EI09-F1
#
_entry.id   AF-A0A7W4EI09-F1
#
_cell.length_a   1.000
_cell.length_b   1.000
_cell.length_c   1.000
_cell.angle_alpha   90.00
_cell.angle_beta   90.00
_cell.angle_gamma   90.00
#
_symmetry.space_group_name_H-M   'P 1'
#
loop_
_entity.id
_entity.type
_entity.pdbx_description
1 polymer ?
#
loop_
_entity_poly.entity_id
_entity_poly.type
_entity_poly.pdbx_seq_one_letter_code
_entity_poly.pdbx_strand_id
1 'polypeptide(L)'
;MSRALLFINGEPPKTLPSLADYQLIACTDGAFHYLKEKNFPLEKLTFISGDFDSHTGADETIYQGKFVHTPDQNKTDFHKALEIIVEKGIKKVDVYGASGREQDHFLGNIHTAYLFTEELEISFFDDYSTYFFIPNDF
;
A
#
# COMPACT_ATOMS: atom_id res chain seq x y z
N MET A 1 -2.09 -9.46 -16.98
CA MET A 1 -2.60 -9.89 -15.65
C MET A 1 -2.82 -8.63 -14.83
N SER A 2 -3.90 -8.55 -14.06
CA SER A 2 -4.20 -7.38 -13.23
C SER A 2 -3.31 -7.36 -11.99
N ARG A 3 -2.52 -6.30 -11.82
CA ARG A 3 -1.55 -6.13 -10.73
C ARG A 3 -1.74 -4.77 -10.05
N ALA A 4 -1.66 -4.75 -8.73
CA ALA A 4 -1.67 -3.55 -7.92
C ALA A 4 -0.27 -3.22 -7.40
N LEU A 5 0.02 -1.93 -7.29
CA LEU A 5 1.16 -1.39 -6.57
C LEU A 5 0.64 -0.68 -5.33
N LEU A 6 1.18 -1.00 -4.16
CA LEU A 6 0.77 -0.46 -2.88
C LEU A 6 1.98 0.06 -2.10
N PHE A 7 1.93 1.33 -1.72
CA PHE A 7 2.95 1.96 -0.86
C PHE A 7 2.41 2.08 0.57
N ILE A 8 3.16 1.60 1.57
CA ILE A 8 2.78 1.69 2.98
C ILE A 8 3.86 2.41 3.81
N ASN A 9 3.55 2.70 5.09
CA ASN A 9 4.28 3.65 5.93
C ASN A 9 5.53 3.08 6.66
N GLY A 10 6.33 2.29 5.97
CA GLY A 10 7.65 1.86 6.45
C GLY A 10 8.77 2.75 5.90
N GLU A 11 9.94 2.15 5.67
CA GLU A 11 11.05 2.84 5.03
C GLU A 11 10.78 3.05 3.53
N PRO A 12 10.79 4.30 3.04
CA PRO A 12 10.54 4.58 1.63
C PRO A 12 11.61 3.96 0.74
N PRO A 13 11.26 3.37 -0.41
CA PRO A 13 12.26 2.84 -1.33
C PRO A 13 13.16 3.96 -1.87
N LYS A 14 14.46 3.68 -2.05
CA LYS A 14 15.38 4.64 -2.67
C LYS A 14 14.95 4.99 -4.08
N THR A 15 14.58 3.97 -4.86
CA THR A 15 14.14 4.09 -6.25
C THR A 15 12.69 3.64 -6.39
N LEU A 16 11.85 4.46 -7.02
CA LEU A 16 10.46 4.12 -7.30
C LEU A 16 10.37 3.09 -8.45
N PRO A 17 9.45 2.12 -8.38
CA PRO A 17 9.25 1.16 -9.46
C PRO A 17 8.64 1.81 -10.70
N SER A 18 8.76 1.13 -11.85
CA SER A 18 8.02 1.49 -13.05
C SER A 18 6.52 1.35 -12.82
N LEU A 19 5.73 2.33 -13.27
CA LEU A 19 4.27 2.36 -13.06
C LEU A 19 3.46 1.77 -14.23
N ALA A 20 4.12 1.39 -15.33
CA ALA A 20 3.44 1.04 -16.59
C ALA A 20 2.61 -0.25 -16.51
N ASP A 21 3.03 -1.20 -15.68
CA ASP A 21 2.44 -2.54 -15.63
C ASP A 21 1.32 -2.68 -14.59
N TYR A 22 1.01 -1.60 -13.86
CA TYR A 22 0.03 -1.60 -12.77
C TYR A 22 -1.31 -1.04 -13.23
N GLN A 23 -2.36 -1.84 -13.02
CA GLN A 23 -3.74 -1.41 -13.25
C GLN A 23 -4.26 -0.53 -12.10
N LEU A 24 -3.73 -0.78 -10.90
CA LEU A 24 -4.10 -0.07 -9.69
C LEU A 24 -2.83 0.35 -8.97
N ILE A 25 -2.79 1.61 -8.55
CA ILE A 25 -1.69 2.13 -7.73
C ILE A 25 -2.32 2.79 -6.52
N ALA A 26 -1.93 2.40 -5.32
CA ALA A 26 -2.48 2.94 -4.09
C ALA A 26 -1.38 3.23 -3.07
N CYS A 27 -1.69 4.04 -2.09
CA CYS A 27 -0.83 4.26 -0.93
C CYS A 27 -1.64 4.41 0.35
N THR A 28 -1.02 4.15 1.50
CA THR A 28 -1.58 4.56 2.79
C THR A 28 -1.25 6.03 3.08
N ASP A 29 -1.93 6.65 4.04
CA ASP A 29 -1.74 8.06 4.40
C ASP A 29 -0.28 8.37 4.78
N GLY A 30 0.32 7.55 5.64
CA GLY A 30 1.74 7.69 6.00
C GLY A 30 2.68 7.58 4.78
N ALA A 31 2.32 6.80 3.78
CA ALA A 31 3.11 6.68 2.54
C ALA A 31 2.96 7.88 1.60
N PHE A 32 1.79 8.53 1.61
CA PHE A 32 1.51 9.68 0.78
C PHE A 32 2.51 10.83 1.01
N HIS A 33 2.95 11.03 2.25
CA HIS A 33 3.95 12.04 2.62
C HIS A 33 5.27 11.86 1.87
N TYR A 34 5.88 10.66 1.92
CA TYR A 34 7.16 10.45 1.24
C TYR A 34 7.03 10.37 -0.28
N LEU A 35 5.85 10.00 -0.81
CA LEU A 35 5.59 10.01 -2.25
C LEU A 35 5.55 11.45 -2.79
N LYS A 36 5.00 12.40 -2.03
CA LYS A 36 5.08 13.84 -2.35
C LYS A 36 6.52 14.32 -2.42
N GLU A 37 7.33 13.99 -1.42
CA GLU A 37 8.75 14.40 -1.36
C GLU A 37 9.59 13.80 -2.49
N LYS A 38 9.24 12.61 -2.98
CA LYS A 38 9.91 11.92 -4.09
C LYS A 38 9.38 12.31 -5.48
N ASN A 39 8.56 13.36 -5.58
CA ASN A 39 7.93 13.81 -6.83
C ASN A 39 7.18 12.68 -7.57
N PHE A 40 6.51 11.79 -6.82
CA PHE A 40 5.69 10.75 -7.41
C PHE A 40 4.52 11.37 -8.19
N PRO A 41 4.14 10.85 -9.38
CA PRO A 41 3.00 11.33 -10.13
C PRO A 41 1.67 10.94 -9.45
N LEU A 42 1.21 11.76 -8.50
CA LEU A 42 0.03 11.50 -7.66
C LEU A 42 -1.26 11.34 -8.47
N GLU A 43 -1.33 11.89 -9.68
CA GLU A 43 -2.46 11.68 -10.60
C GLU A 43 -2.66 10.20 -10.97
N LYS A 44 -1.60 9.37 -10.90
CA LYS A 44 -1.65 7.93 -11.15
C LYS A 44 -2.17 7.11 -9.97
N LEU A 45 -2.23 7.70 -8.77
CA LEU A 45 -2.84 7.02 -7.62
C LEU A 45 -4.32 6.78 -7.92
N THR A 46 -4.77 5.56 -7.73
CA THR A 46 -6.17 5.14 -7.82
C THR A 46 -6.90 5.50 -6.54
N PHE A 47 -6.30 5.19 -5.38
CA PHE A 47 -6.85 5.55 -4.08
C PHE A 47 -5.76 5.77 -3.03
N ILE A 48 -6.14 6.45 -1.95
CA ILE A 48 -5.32 6.63 -0.75
C ILE A 48 -6.16 6.14 0.44
N SER A 49 -5.59 5.24 1.25
CA SER A 49 -6.25 4.67 2.44
C SER A 49 -5.67 5.29 3.72
N GLY A 50 -6.53 5.72 4.64
CA GLY A 50 -6.10 6.37 5.87
C GLY A 50 -7.26 6.80 6.75
N ASP A 51 -6.92 7.18 7.98
CA ASP A 51 -7.85 7.80 8.94
C ASP A 51 -7.83 9.33 8.87
N PHE A 52 -6.84 9.93 8.20
CA PHE A 52 -6.72 11.36 7.88
C PHE A 52 -6.83 12.34 9.07
N ASP A 53 -6.72 11.86 10.31
CA ASP A 53 -6.79 12.68 11.54
C ASP A 53 -5.66 13.73 11.65
N SER A 54 -4.63 13.65 10.81
CA SER A 54 -3.44 14.52 10.85
C SER A 54 -3.39 15.63 9.77
N HIS A 55 -4.37 15.72 8.87
CA HIS A 55 -4.30 16.65 7.74
C HIS A 55 -5.10 17.93 7.96
N THR A 56 -4.38 19.03 8.23
CA THR A 56 -4.90 20.41 8.19
C THR A 56 -4.23 21.16 7.03
N GLY A 57 -4.87 21.22 5.86
CA GLY A 57 -4.49 22.21 4.85
C GLY A 57 -4.64 21.84 3.38
N ALA A 58 -5.49 22.60 2.69
CA ALA A 58 -5.40 23.16 1.32
C ALA A 58 -5.16 22.26 0.08
N ASP A 59 -4.61 21.05 0.19
CA ASP A 59 -4.37 20.15 -0.95
C ASP A 59 -5.58 19.27 -1.31
N GLU A 60 -6.64 19.31 -0.50
CA GLU A 60 -7.77 18.35 -0.53
C GLU A 60 -8.54 18.32 -1.85
N THR A 61 -8.70 19.45 -2.55
CA THR A 61 -9.60 19.55 -3.71
C THR A 61 -9.22 18.68 -4.91
N ILE A 62 -7.93 18.30 -5.05
CA ILE A 62 -7.48 17.43 -6.16
C ILE A 62 -7.69 15.94 -5.83
N TYR A 63 -7.74 15.60 -4.54
CA TYR A 63 -7.65 14.22 -4.06
C TYR A 63 -8.91 13.72 -3.36
N GLN A 64 -9.89 14.60 -3.09
CA GLN A 64 -11.19 14.30 -2.46
C GLN A 64 -11.94 13.09 -3.06
N GLY A 65 -11.76 12.78 -4.36
CA GLY A 65 -12.39 11.63 -5.01
C GLY A 65 -11.62 10.29 -4.91
N LYS A 66 -10.39 10.32 -4.40
CA LYS A 66 -9.50 9.14 -4.31
C LYS A 66 -9.27 8.67 -2.87
N PHE A 67 -9.66 9.48 -1.89
CA PHE A 67 -9.60 9.08 -0.50
C PHE A 67 -10.70 8.05 -0.21
N VAL A 68 -10.30 6.87 0.23
CA VAL A 68 -11.24 5.90 0.78
C VAL A 68 -11.16 6.05 2.28
N HIS A 69 -12.21 6.64 2.85
CA HIS A 69 -12.32 6.79 4.29
C HIS A 69 -12.60 5.42 4.90
N THR A 70 -11.73 5.02 5.83
CA THR A 70 -11.72 3.65 6.36
C THR A 70 -11.78 3.69 7.89
N PRO A 71 -12.95 4.01 8.49
CA PRO A 71 -13.05 4.41 9.91
C PRO A 71 -12.83 3.28 10.92
N ASP A 72 -12.64 2.04 10.47
CA ASP A 72 -12.48 0.90 11.36
C ASP A 72 -11.11 0.93 12.05
N GLN A 73 -11.12 1.43 13.29
CA GLN A 73 -9.95 1.52 14.16
C GLN A 73 -9.40 0.16 14.60
N ASN A 74 -10.10 -0.95 14.36
CA ASN A 74 -9.58 -2.29 14.64
C ASN A 74 -8.68 -2.82 13.52
N LYS A 75 -8.60 -2.12 12.39
CA LYS A 75 -7.83 -2.53 11.21
C LYS A 75 -6.80 -1.46 10.85
N THR A 76 -5.60 -1.92 10.50
CA THR A 76 -4.54 -1.03 10.01
C THR A 76 -4.89 -0.48 8.62
N ASP A 77 -4.31 0.65 8.24
CA ASP A 77 -4.46 1.18 6.87
C ASP A 77 -3.99 0.21 5.80
N PHE A 78 -2.97 -0.62 6.10
CA PHE A 78 -2.53 -1.66 5.20
C PHE A 78 -3.61 -2.73 4.99
N HIS A 79 -4.25 -3.19 6.07
CA HIS A 79 -5.35 -4.16 5.99
C HIS A 79 -6.49 -3.62 5.14
N LYS A 80 -6.94 -2.40 5.43
CA LYS A 80 -8.05 -1.74 4.73
C LYS A 80 -7.72 -1.54 3.25
N ALA A 81 -6.46 -1.20 2.92
CA ALA A 81 -6.01 -1.10 1.54
C ALA A 81 -6.06 -2.45 0.79
N LEU A 82 -5.70 -3.57 1.43
CA LEU A 82 -5.79 -4.90 0.82
C LEU A 82 -7.25 -5.30 0.56
N GLU A 83 -8.18 -5.01 1.47
CA GLU A 83 -9.62 -5.25 1.26
C GLU A 83 -10.13 -4.53 0.00
N ILE A 84 -9.80 -3.25 -0.17
CA ILE A 84 -10.18 -2.46 -1.35
C ILE A 84 -9.57 -3.06 -2.64
N ILE A 85 -8.35 -3.58 -2.58
CA ILE A 85 -7.68 -4.21 -3.73
C ILE A 85 -8.38 -5.52 -4.13
N VAL A 86 -8.78 -6.33 -3.14
CA VAL A 86 -9.57 -7.55 -3.34
C VAL A 86 -10.92 -7.22 -3.98
N GLU A 87 -11.64 -6.22 -3.46
CA GLU A 87 -12.94 -5.79 -4.00
C GLU A 87 -12.85 -5.33 -5.46
N LYS A 88 -11.71 -4.77 -5.86
CA LYS A 88 -11.43 -4.36 -7.24
C LYS A 88 -11.01 -5.52 -8.16
N GLY A 89 -10.98 -6.75 -7.66
CA GLY A 89 -10.71 -7.96 -8.44
C GLY A 89 -9.25 -8.12 -8.86
N ILE A 90 -8.33 -7.44 -8.18
CA ILE A 90 -6.89 -7.64 -8.38
C ILE A 90 -6.43 -8.87 -7.60
N LYS A 91 -5.51 -9.65 -8.17
CA LYS A 91 -4.97 -10.87 -7.54
C LYS A 91 -3.50 -10.80 -7.18
N LYS A 92 -2.75 -9.84 -7.71
CA LYS A 92 -1.32 -9.67 -7.43
C LYS A 92 -1.04 -8.28 -6.89
N VAL A 93 -0.31 -8.20 -5.78
CA VAL A 93 0.00 -6.93 -5.11
C VAL A 93 1.49 -6.84 -4.83
N ASP A 94 2.09 -5.77 -5.34
CA ASP A 94 3.45 -5.39 -5.00
C ASP A 94 3.41 -4.33 -3.91
N VAL A 95 4.05 -4.61 -2.78
CA VAL A 95 4.04 -3.76 -1.60
C VAL A 95 5.44 -3.18 -1.37
N TYR A 96 5.51 -1.85 -1.28
CA TYR A 96 6.71 -1.11 -0.93
C TYR A 96 6.55 -0.43 0.43
N GLY A 97 7.66 -0.33 1.17
CA GLY A 97 7.69 0.27 2.50
C GLY A 97 6.99 -0.59 3.56
N ALA A 98 7.01 -1.91 3.41
CA ALA A 98 6.46 -2.81 4.45
C ALA A 98 7.40 -3.06 5.62
N SER A 99 8.70 -2.91 5.40
CA SER A 99 9.77 -3.06 6.38
C SER A 99 10.44 -1.71 6.69
N GLY A 100 11.34 -1.73 7.66
CA GLY A 100 12.09 -0.55 8.11
C GLY A 100 11.34 0.27 9.17
N ARG A 101 12.09 1.12 9.88
CA ARG A 101 11.64 1.86 11.07
C ARG A 101 11.28 0.96 12.26
N GLU A 102 10.02 0.62 12.42
CA GLU A 102 9.45 -0.01 13.62
C GLU A 102 9.22 -1.52 13.38
N GLN A 103 9.81 -2.37 14.21
CA GLN A 103 9.82 -3.83 13.99
C GLN A 103 8.47 -4.49 14.26
N ASP A 104 7.74 -3.99 15.25
CA ASP A 104 6.37 -4.37 15.54
C ASP A 104 5.43 -4.03 14.37
N HIS A 105 5.62 -2.87 13.74
CA HIS A 105 4.91 -2.51 12.50
C HIS A 105 5.24 -3.48 11.35
N PHE A 106 6.52 -3.83 11.16
CA PHE A 106 6.92 -4.82 10.16
C PHE A 106 6.23 -6.18 10.40
N LEU A 107 6.29 -6.70 11.63
CA LEU A 107 5.62 -7.96 11.99
C LEU A 107 4.10 -7.88 11.80
N GLY A 108 3.49 -6.74 12.15
CA GLY A 108 2.08 -6.47 11.90
C GLY A 108 1.72 -6.47 10.41
N ASN A 109 2.58 -5.91 9.56
CA ASN A 109 2.41 -5.94 8.11
C ASN A 109 2.49 -7.37 7.57
N ILE A 110 3.48 -8.15 8.00
CA ILE A 110 3.60 -9.57 7.63
C ILE A 110 2.35 -10.35 8.05
N HIS A 111 1.90 -10.19 9.30
CA HIS A 111 0.68 -10.85 9.77
C HIS A 111 -0.55 -10.42 8.97
N THR A 112 -0.70 -9.14 8.70
CA THR A 112 -1.81 -8.61 7.89
C THR A 112 -1.83 -9.24 6.51
N ALA A 113 -0.70 -9.25 5.80
CA ALA A 113 -0.64 -9.84 4.47
C ALA A 113 -0.88 -11.35 4.47
N TYR A 114 -0.47 -12.06 5.53
CA TYR A 114 -0.75 -13.49 5.69
C TYR A 114 -2.26 -13.78 5.66
N LEU A 115 -3.09 -12.93 6.29
CA LEU A 115 -4.56 -13.08 6.29
C LEU A 115 -5.19 -13.04 4.88
N PHE A 116 -4.52 -12.44 3.90
CA PHE A 116 -5.01 -12.30 2.52
C PHE A 116 -4.37 -13.30 1.54
N THR A 117 -3.55 -14.24 2.00
CA THR A 117 -2.81 -15.18 1.12
C THR A 117 -3.69 -16.09 0.28
N GLU A 118 -4.91 -16.39 0.74
CA GLU A 118 -5.92 -17.15 -0.02
C GLU A 118 -6.53 -16.32 -1.18
N GLU A 119 -6.44 -14.99 -1.11
CA GLU A 119 -7.10 -14.07 -2.04
C GLU A 119 -6.12 -13.33 -2.95
N LEU A 120 -4.90 -13.07 -2.45
CA LEU A 120 -3.87 -12.24 -3.05
C LEU A 120 -2.49 -12.91 -3.05
N GLU A 121 -1.79 -12.81 -4.17
CA GLU A 121 -0.35 -13.05 -4.27
C GLU A 121 0.39 -11.75 -3.92
N ILE A 122 0.95 -11.67 -2.72
CA ILE A 122 1.59 -10.46 -2.19
C ILE A 122 3.11 -10.62 -2.26
N SER A 123 3.77 -9.69 -2.95
CA SER A 123 5.23 -9.57 -3.00
C SER A 123 5.67 -8.26 -2.37
N PHE A 124 6.64 -8.33 -1.47
CA PHE A 124 7.20 -7.16 -0.81
C PHE A 124 8.56 -6.82 -1.37
N PHE A 125 8.83 -5.52 -1.46
CA PHE A 125 10.08 -4.99 -1.99
C PHE A 125 10.66 -3.97 -1.02
N ASP A 126 11.92 -4.18 -0.66
CA ASP A 126 12.77 -3.15 -0.08
C ASP A 126 14.06 -3.00 -0.89
N ASP A 127 14.96 -2.13 -0.44
CA ASP A 127 16.20 -1.84 -1.16
C ASP A 127 17.18 -3.02 -1.23
N TYR A 128 16.97 -4.07 -0.42
CA TYR A 128 17.91 -5.18 -0.25
C TYR A 128 17.35 -6.52 -0.71
N SER A 129 16.02 -6.67 -0.73
CA SER A 129 15.38 -7.97 -0.86
C SER A 129 13.98 -7.89 -1.46
N THR A 130 13.55 -9.04 -1.95
CA THR A 130 12.16 -9.33 -2.28
C THR A 130 11.74 -10.55 -1.47
N TYR A 131 10.58 -10.45 -0.80
CA TYR A 131 10.05 -11.54 0.01
C TYR A 131 8.54 -11.69 -0.23
N PHE A 132 8.06 -12.93 -0.12
CA PHE A 132 6.67 -13.30 -0.41
C PHE A 132 6.31 -14.57 0.36
N PHE A 133 5.02 -14.84 0.51
CA PHE A 133 4.52 -16.10 1.07
C PHE A 133 4.50 -17.19 0.00
N ILE A 134 5.03 -18.37 0.34
CA ILE A 134 4.96 -19.52 -0.55
C ILE A 134 3.53 -20.09 -0.63
N PRO A 135 3.10 -20.63 -1.77
CA PRO A 135 1.84 -21.37 -1.86
C PRO A 135 1.81 -22.61 -0.95
N ASN A 136 0.62 -23.00 -0.51
CA ASN A 136 0.43 -24.18 0.34
C ASN A 136 0.65 -25.52 -0.41
N ASP A 137 0.49 -25.52 -1.74
CA ASP A 137 0.75 -26.68 -2.60
C ASP A 137 2.17 -26.58 -3.20
N PHE A 138 3.05 -27.51 -2.82
CA PHE A 138 4.44 -27.60 -3.25
C PHE A 138 4.78 -28.97 -3.84
#